data_AF-A0A2V9MPX6-F1
#
_entry.id   AF-A0A2V9MPX6-F1
#
_cell.length_a   1.000
_cell.length_b   1.000
_cell.length_c   1.000
_cell.angle_alpha   90.00
_cell.angle_beta   90.00
_cell.angle_gamma   90.00
#
_symmetry.space_group_name_H-M   'P 1'
#
loop_
_entity.id
_entity.type
_entity.pdbx_description
1 polymer ?
#
loop_
_entity_poly.entity_id
_entity_poly.type
_entity_poly.pdbx_seq_one_letter_code
_entity_poly.pdbx_strand_id
1 'polypeptide(L)'
;MTTSENLAYNLRHGVKHLTVQLRKRSTDGGWDPDELKMMKDDCDKYGVMLEAIRMDAEYIKLRKGPERDRELDKIIGNIRKAAQVGVKIVTYHWTVIPIRRNRQTPGRGGTTYAGFKLEDNWRDLPAGEAGRVTSDDYWERITYFLERVIPVAREYDVRMACHPYDPPGLPFGYQGADNWDSPSVFEAIKRYEAIVDSPYNGFQLCLGTTGEGLKNPKTEILPIVQYLGERGKIHQIHMRNIRGGLHDFDEVFPDEGVMD
;
A
#
# COMPACT_ATOMS: atom_id res chain seq x y z
N MET A 1 -16.36 -0.58 4.54
CA MET A 1 -17.45 -1.20 5.33
C MET A 1 -18.50 -1.70 4.37
N THR A 2 -19.11 -2.86 4.61
CA THR A 2 -20.09 -3.48 3.69
C THR A 2 -21.55 -3.15 4.05
N THR A 3 -21.79 -2.00 4.68
CA THR A 3 -23.14 -1.59 5.04
C THR A 3 -24.00 -1.43 3.79
N SER A 4 -25.31 -1.69 3.93
CA SER A 4 -26.28 -1.55 2.83
C SER A 4 -26.22 -0.17 2.17
N GLU A 5 -26.08 0.89 2.95
CA GLU A 5 -25.93 2.27 2.45
C GLU A 5 -24.65 2.45 1.63
N ASN A 6 -23.51 1.95 2.13
CA ASN A 6 -22.24 2.06 1.42
C ASN A 6 -22.24 1.25 0.11
N LEU A 7 -22.77 0.02 0.12
CA LEU A 7 -22.86 -0.80 -1.08
C LEU A 7 -23.78 -0.17 -2.13
N ALA A 8 -24.95 0.33 -1.71
CA ALA A 8 -25.87 1.03 -2.61
C ALA A 8 -25.25 2.30 -3.20
N TYR A 9 -24.50 3.06 -2.40
CA TYR A 9 -23.77 4.24 -2.88
C TYR A 9 -22.73 3.87 -3.95
N ASN A 10 -21.90 2.86 -3.69
CA ASN A 10 -20.85 2.41 -4.61
C ASN A 10 -21.44 1.90 -5.94
N LEU A 11 -22.50 1.09 -5.88
CA LEU A 11 -23.19 0.56 -7.06
C LEU A 11 -23.77 1.65 -7.96
N ARG A 12 -24.32 2.74 -7.38
CA ARG A 12 -24.81 3.88 -8.17
C ARG A 12 -23.71 4.57 -8.98
N HIS A 13 -22.46 4.43 -8.55
CA HIS A 13 -21.28 4.95 -9.24
C HIS A 13 -20.58 3.87 -10.09
N GLY A 14 -21.22 2.72 -10.31
CA GLY A 14 -20.69 1.64 -11.15
C GLY A 14 -19.62 0.77 -10.48
N VAL A 15 -19.35 0.96 -9.19
CA VAL A 15 -18.35 0.16 -8.46
C VAL A 15 -18.92 -1.22 -8.15
N LYS A 16 -18.29 -2.26 -8.70
CA LYS A 16 -18.67 -3.67 -8.52
C LYS A 16 -17.64 -4.50 -7.76
N HIS A 17 -16.48 -3.94 -7.48
CA HIS A 17 -15.36 -4.61 -6.83
C HIS A 17 -14.93 -3.76 -5.64
N LEU A 18 -14.92 -4.35 -4.44
CA LEU A 18 -14.68 -3.63 -3.20
C LEU A 18 -13.37 -4.09 -2.54
N THR A 19 -12.54 -3.13 -2.17
CA THR A 19 -11.44 -3.35 -1.22
C THR A 19 -11.90 -2.94 0.18
N VAL A 20 -11.67 -3.79 1.18
CA VAL A 20 -12.06 -3.52 2.57
C VAL A 20 -10.85 -3.55 3.50
N GLN A 21 -11.06 -3.07 4.72
CA GLN A 21 -10.16 -3.29 5.84
C GLN A 21 -11.00 -3.73 7.03
N LEU A 22 -10.51 -4.71 7.77
CA LEU A 22 -11.20 -5.27 8.92
C LEU A 22 -10.98 -4.42 10.16
N ARG A 23 -12.00 -4.39 11.02
CA ARG A 23 -11.97 -3.63 12.28
C ARG A 23 -11.91 -4.57 13.47
N LYS A 24 -12.64 -5.69 13.40
CA LYS A 24 -12.67 -6.69 14.46
C LYS A 24 -11.46 -7.61 14.34
N ARG A 25 -10.97 -8.03 15.50
CA ARG A 25 -9.87 -8.97 15.64
C ARG A 25 -10.35 -10.20 16.37
N SER A 26 -9.90 -11.36 15.91
CA SER A 26 -10.08 -12.62 16.63
C SER A 26 -9.21 -12.64 17.90
N THR A 27 -9.40 -13.66 18.74
CA THR A 27 -8.68 -13.81 20.02
C THR A 27 -7.16 -13.92 19.85
N ASP A 28 -6.69 -14.42 18.72
CA ASP A 28 -5.28 -14.49 18.31
C ASP A 28 -4.72 -13.15 17.79
N GLY A 29 -5.55 -12.09 17.69
CA GLY A 29 -5.21 -10.79 17.13
C GLY A 29 -5.27 -10.71 15.60
N GLY A 30 -5.57 -11.82 14.91
CA GLY A 30 -5.80 -11.85 13.47
C GLY A 30 -7.16 -11.29 13.06
N TRP A 31 -7.50 -11.44 11.78
CA TRP A 31 -8.81 -11.09 11.25
C TRP A 31 -9.91 -11.98 11.84
N ASP A 32 -11.01 -11.33 12.23
CA ASP A 32 -12.20 -11.99 12.73
C ASP A 32 -12.93 -12.71 11.58
N PRO A 33 -13.11 -14.05 11.65
CA PRO A 33 -13.73 -14.82 10.58
C PRO A 33 -15.21 -14.50 10.40
N ASP A 34 -15.91 -14.14 11.48
CA ASP A 34 -17.33 -13.78 11.43
C ASP A 34 -17.53 -12.43 10.71
N GLU A 35 -16.68 -11.44 10.99
CA GLU A 35 -16.65 -10.18 10.24
C GLU A 35 -16.34 -10.41 8.75
N LEU A 36 -15.36 -11.26 8.42
CA LEU A 36 -15.05 -11.61 7.02
C LEU A 36 -16.24 -12.23 6.31
N LYS A 37 -16.89 -13.21 6.95
CA LYS A 37 -18.06 -13.87 6.39
C LYS A 37 -19.22 -12.89 6.19
N MET A 38 -19.49 -12.05 7.18
CA MET A 38 -20.52 -11.00 7.09
C MET A 38 -20.23 -10.07 5.90
N MET A 39 -19.00 -9.60 5.75
CA MET A 39 -18.62 -8.73 4.63
C MET A 39 -18.82 -9.41 3.27
N LYS A 40 -18.50 -10.70 3.16
CA LYS A 40 -18.73 -11.50 1.95
C LYS A 40 -20.21 -11.64 1.64
N ASP A 41 -21.02 -12.04 2.63
CA ASP A 41 -22.46 -12.24 2.49
C ASP A 41 -23.17 -10.92 2.10
N ASP A 42 -22.75 -9.80 2.70
CA ASP A 42 -23.22 -8.46 2.33
C ASP A 42 -22.91 -8.14 0.87
N CYS A 43 -21.66 -8.36 0.42
CA CYS A 43 -21.27 -8.09 -0.96
C CYS A 43 -22.06 -8.96 -1.95
N ASP A 44 -22.21 -10.25 -1.66
CA ASP A 44 -22.96 -11.20 -2.50
C ASP A 44 -24.42 -10.81 -2.67
N LYS A 45 -25.07 -10.37 -1.58
CA LYS A 45 -26.47 -9.90 -1.61
C LYS A 45 -26.67 -8.74 -2.58
N TYR A 46 -25.66 -7.91 -2.76
CA TYR A 46 -25.70 -6.74 -3.65
C TYR A 46 -25.06 -7.00 -5.02
N GLY A 47 -24.57 -8.23 -5.28
CA GLY A 47 -23.85 -8.55 -6.53
C GLY A 47 -22.53 -7.79 -6.67
N VAL A 48 -21.89 -7.43 -5.55
CA VAL A 48 -20.57 -6.80 -5.47
C VAL A 48 -19.54 -7.89 -5.15
N MET A 49 -18.39 -7.85 -5.79
CA MET A 49 -17.26 -8.72 -5.47
C MET A 49 -16.44 -8.12 -4.32
N LEU A 50 -16.23 -8.90 -3.25
CA LEU A 50 -15.21 -8.60 -2.26
C LEU A 50 -13.83 -8.94 -2.86
N GLU A 51 -13.21 -7.96 -3.50
CA GLU A 51 -12.03 -8.13 -4.35
C GLU A 51 -10.75 -8.30 -3.52
N ALA A 52 -10.57 -7.42 -2.54
CA ALA A 52 -9.32 -7.29 -1.82
C ALA A 52 -9.51 -6.91 -0.35
N ILE A 53 -8.53 -7.29 0.46
CA ILE A 53 -8.43 -6.84 1.86
C ILE A 53 -7.11 -6.11 2.06
N ARG A 54 -7.17 -4.92 2.64
CA ARG A 54 -5.99 -4.18 3.11
C ARG A 54 -5.58 -4.67 4.49
N MET A 55 -4.34 -5.13 4.62
CA MET A 55 -3.74 -5.52 5.90
C MET A 55 -3.15 -4.30 6.63
N ASP A 56 -2.98 -4.42 7.95
CA ASP A 56 -2.35 -3.37 8.76
C ASP A 56 -0.84 -3.31 8.56
N ALA A 57 -0.24 -2.16 8.83
CA ALA A 57 1.17 -1.89 8.53
C ALA A 57 2.13 -2.20 9.70
N GLU A 58 1.69 -2.91 10.74
CA GLU A 58 2.47 -3.04 11.98
C GLU A 58 3.75 -3.89 11.84
N TYR A 59 3.73 -4.89 10.96
CA TYR A 59 4.85 -5.83 10.80
C TYR A 59 6.20 -5.13 10.57
N ILE A 60 6.26 -4.08 9.74
CA ILE A 60 7.53 -3.48 9.34
C ILE A 60 8.26 -2.77 10.49
N LYS A 61 7.54 -2.43 11.56
CA LYS A 61 8.10 -1.77 12.74
C LYS A 61 8.78 -2.77 13.68
N LEU A 62 8.50 -4.07 13.53
CA LEU A 62 8.98 -5.12 14.42
C LEU A 62 10.41 -5.54 14.07
N ARG A 63 11.25 -5.64 15.11
CA ARG A 63 12.64 -6.11 15.01
C ARG A 63 12.69 -7.64 15.09
N LYS A 64 13.84 -8.22 14.74
CA LYS A 64 14.08 -9.66 14.92
C LYS A 64 13.78 -10.09 16.35
N GLY A 65 12.82 -11.00 16.50
CA GLY A 65 12.38 -11.49 17.79
C GLY A 65 11.01 -12.15 17.74
N PRO A 66 10.55 -12.72 18.87
CA PRO A 66 9.32 -13.51 18.95
C PRO A 66 8.06 -12.71 18.62
N GLU A 67 8.06 -11.40 18.85
CA GLU A 67 6.91 -10.53 18.51
C GLU A 67 6.71 -10.42 17.00
N ARG A 68 7.80 -10.29 16.24
CA ARG A 68 7.78 -10.30 14.78
C ARG A 68 7.24 -11.62 14.24
N ASP A 69 7.69 -12.74 14.81
CA ASP A 69 7.27 -14.06 14.36
C ASP A 69 5.79 -14.30 14.67
N ARG A 70 5.29 -13.86 15.83
CA ARG A 70 3.85 -13.91 16.17
C ARG A 70 3.01 -13.04 15.23
N GLU A 71 3.47 -11.85 14.87
CA GLU A 71 2.79 -11.00 13.89
C GLU A 71 2.74 -11.67 12.51
N LEU A 72 3.84 -12.31 12.12
CA LEU A 72 3.91 -13.03 10.86
C LEU A 72 2.97 -14.24 10.82
N ASP A 73 2.88 -15.01 11.91
CA ASP A 73 1.94 -16.12 12.04
C ASP A 73 0.48 -15.65 11.91
N LYS A 74 0.15 -14.49 12.51
CA LYS A 74 -1.17 -13.85 12.33
C LYS A 74 -1.44 -13.50 10.86
N ILE A 75 -0.48 -12.88 10.17
CA ILE A 75 -0.61 -12.51 8.76
C ILE A 75 -0.79 -13.74 7.87
N ILE A 76 -0.03 -14.81 8.12
CA ILE A 76 -0.19 -16.10 7.46
C ILE A 76 -1.60 -16.66 7.69
N GLY A 77 -2.09 -16.64 8.93
CA GLY A 77 -3.46 -17.05 9.24
C GLY A 77 -4.52 -16.20 8.52
N ASN A 78 -4.30 -14.90 8.41
CA ASN A 78 -5.20 -13.96 7.71
C ASN A 78 -5.31 -14.26 6.21
N ILE A 79 -4.21 -14.65 5.55
CA ILE A 79 -4.23 -15.06 4.13
C ILE A 79 -5.13 -16.28 3.94
N ARG A 80 -5.04 -17.27 4.85
CA ARG A 80 -5.93 -18.45 4.82
C ARG A 80 -7.39 -18.05 4.96
N LYS A 81 -7.70 -17.16 5.92
CA LYS A 81 -9.05 -16.66 6.16
C LYS A 81 -9.60 -15.86 4.96
N ALA A 82 -8.77 -15.04 4.30
CA ALA A 82 -9.17 -14.36 3.06
C ALA A 82 -9.56 -15.35 1.95
N ALA A 83 -8.75 -16.39 1.76
CA ALA A 83 -9.03 -17.41 0.76
C ALA A 83 -10.34 -18.17 1.04
N GLN A 84 -10.66 -18.43 2.31
CA GLN A 84 -11.91 -19.09 2.72
C GLN A 84 -13.18 -18.32 2.32
N VAL A 85 -13.11 -16.99 2.24
CA VAL A 85 -14.22 -16.13 1.78
C VAL A 85 -14.08 -15.73 0.31
N GLY A 86 -13.13 -16.32 -0.42
CA GLY A 86 -12.94 -16.12 -1.86
C GLY A 86 -12.21 -14.83 -2.24
N VAL A 87 -11.60 -14.11 -1.28
CA VAL A 87 -10.79 -12.93 -1.58
C VAL A 87 -9.46 -13.36 -2.19
N LYS A 88 -9.06 -12.68 -3.27
CA LYS A 88 -7.89 -13.06 -4.07
C LYS A 88 -6.72 -12.08 -3.99
N ILE A 89 -6.91 -10.92 -3.36
CA ILE A 89 -5.87 -9.91 -3.24
C ILE A 89 -5.76 -9.44 -1.79
N VAL A 90 -4.53 -9.42 -1.26
CA VAL A 90 -4.22 -8.78 0.03
C VAL A 90 -3.22 -7.66 -0.23
N THR A 91 -3.58 -6.44 0.17
CA THR A 91 -2.76 -5.25 -0.06
C THR A 91 -2.17 -4.72 1.24
N TYR A 92 -0.99 -4.08 1.16
CA TYR A 92 -0.26 -3.65 2.36
C TYR A 92 0.77 -2.58 2.09
N HIS A 93 1.24 -1.95 3.17
CA HIS A 93 2.19 -0.83 3.14
C HIS A 93 3.32 -1.07 4.16
N TRP A 94 4.51 -0.57 3.83
CA TRP A 94 5.68 -0.59 4.72
C TRP A 94 5.86 0.73 5.46
N THR A 95 4.88 1.10 6.27
CA THR A 95 4.79 2.41 6.93
C THR A 95 5.51 2.45 8.29
N VAL A 96 6.63 3.18 8.37
CA VAL A 96 7.38 3.45 9.61
C VAL A 96 7.18 4.91 10.04
N ILE A 97 7.25 5.82 9.08
CA ILE A 97 6.78 7.21 9.11
C ILE A 97 5.31 7.26 8.62
N PRO A 98 4.39 7.89 9.36
CA PRO A 98 3.01 8.09 8.88
C PRO A 98 2.93 8.84 7.55
N ILE A 99 1.81 8.68 6.84
CA ILE A 99 1.57 9.39 5.57
C ILE A 99 1.71 10.90 5.78
N ARG A 100 2.45 11.58 4.89
CA ARG A 100 2.78 13.00 5.05
C ARG A 100 2.05 13.89 4.06
N ARG A 101 1.24 14.80 4.58
CA ARG A 101 0.75 16.00 3.88
C ARG A 101 0.91 17.18 4.83
N ASN A 102 1.61 18.22 4.39
CA ASN A 102 1.93 19.40 5.20
C ASN A 102 1.58 20.72 4.50
N ARG A 103 0.94 20.65 3.35
CA ARG A 103 0.48 21.79 2.56
C ARG A 103 -0.98 21.61 2.18
N GLN A 104 -1.67 22.74 2.05
CA GLN A 104 -2.97 22.82 1.38
C GLN A 104 -2.91 23.90 0.31
N THR A 105 -3.50 23.64 -0.85
CA THR A 105 -3.58 24.62 -1.95
C THR A 105 -5.01 24.74 -2.48
N PRO A 106 -5.45 25.92 -2.95
CA PRO A 106 -6.78 26.07 -3.54
C PRO A 106 -6.92 25.25 -4.82
N GLY A 107 -8.09 24.64 -5.00
CA GLY A 107 -8.45 23.83 -6.15
C GLY A 107 -9.68 24.30 -6.92
N ARG A 108 -9.97 23.61 -8.02
CA ARG A 108 -11.10 23.91 -8.91
C ARG A 108 -12.43 23.72 -8.20
N GLY A 109 -13.37 24.65 -8.41
CA GLY A 109 -14.71 24.56 -7.84
C GLY A 109 -14.75 24.80 -6.32
N GLY A 110 -13.75 25.50 -5.77
CA GLY A 110 -13.69 25.81 -4.33
C GLY A 110 -13.19 24.64 -3.48
N THR A 111 -12.57 23.63 -4.09
CA THR A 111 -11.92 22.54 -3.36
C THR A 111 -10.60 22.99 -2.74
N THR A 112 -10.09 22.15 -1.83
CA THR A 112 -8.76 22.30 -1.27
C THR A 112 -7.98 21.02 -1.57
N TYR A 113 -6.83 21.16 -2.22
CA TYR A 113 -5.89 20.07 -2.45
C TYR A 113 -5.00 19.87 -1.23
N ALA A 114 -4.73 18.62 -0.89
CA ALA A 114 -3.70 18.26 0.08
C ALA A 114 -2.37 18.09 -0.66
N GLY A 115 -1.29 18.55 -0.07
CA GLY A 115 0.03 18.48 -0.68
C GLY A 115 1.12 18.18 0.33
N PHE A 116 2.28 17.87 -0.21
CA PHE A 116 3.51 17.69 0.55
C PHE A 116 4.61 18.55 -0.07
N LYS A 117 5.34 19.23 0.79
CA LYS A 117 6.61 19.86 0.45
C LYS A 117 7.64 19.44 1.48
N LEU A 118 8.78 18.92 1.03
CA LEU A 118 9.87 18.57 1.93
C LEU A 118 10.28 19.81 2.74
N GLU A 119 10.34 19.64 4.06
CA GLU A 119 10.68 20.73 4.96
C GLU A 119 12.16 21.14 4.81
N ASP A 120 12.47 22.44 4.84
CA ASP A 120 13.87 22.90 4.72
C ASP A 120 14.76 22.37 5.87
N ASN A 121 14.16 22.20 7.05
CA ASN A 121 14.78 21.63 8.24
C ASN A 121 14.55 20.12 8.40
N TRP A 122 14.26 19.38 7.31
CA TRP A 122 13.92 17.96 7.40
C TRP A 122 14.95 17.11 8.16
N ARG A 123 16.22 17.52 8.15
CA ARG A 123 17.34 16.85 8.86
C ARG A 123 17.22 16.94 10.38
N ASP A 124 16.54 17.95 10.89
CA ASP A 124 16.38 18.22 12.32
C ASP A 124 15.04 17.71 12.85
N LEU A 125 14.20 17.12 12.00
CA LEU A 125 12.93 16.56 12.42
C LEU A 125 13.16 15.40 13.41
N PRO A 126 12.35 15.29 14.48
CA PRO A 126 12.49 14.20 15.43
C PRO A 126 12.22 12.86 14.75
N ALA A 127 12.88 11.82 15.26
CA ALA A 127 12.58 10.45 14.85
C ALA A 127 11.12 10.11 15.14
N GLY A 128 10.51 9.32 14.25
CA GLY A 128 9.18 8.78 14.47
C GLY A 128 9.14 7.73 15.60
N GLU A 129 7.95 7.19 15.88
CA GLU A 129 7.72 6.19 16.93
C GLU A 129 8.62 4.96 16.80
N ALA A 130 8.91 4.53 15.58
CA ALA A 130 9.78 3.38 15.32
C ALA A 130 11.28 3.65 15.58
N GLY A 131 11.66 4.90 15.87
CA GLY A 131 13.04 5.33 16.04
C GLY A 131 13.84 5.24 14.74
N ARG A 132 15.13 4.90 14.86
CA ARG A 132 16.02 4.75 13.70
C ARG A 132 15.74 3.44 12.96
N VAL A 133 15.49 3.52 11.66
CA VAL A 133 15.33 2.36 10.76
C VAL A 133 16.20 2.58 9.53
N THR A 134 17.24 1.76 9.38
CA THR A 134 18.16 1.86 8.24
C THR A 134 17.62 1.16 7.00
N SER A 135 18.25 1.39 5.85
CA SER A 135 17.88 0.67 4.62
C SER A 135 18.04 -0.83 4.79
N ASP A 136 19.12 -1.27 5.46
CA ASP A 136 19.36 -2.69 5.76
C ASP A 136 18.28 -3.27 6.68
N ASP A 137 17.82 -2.51 7.68
CA ASP A 137 16.68 -2.91 8.52
C ASP A 137 15.42 -3.14 7.68
N TYR A 138 15.08 -2.22 6.77
CA TYR A 138 13.93 -2.36 5.88
C TYR A 138 14.02 -3.62 5.03
N TRP A 139 15.15 -3.77 4.33
CA TRP A 139 15.32 -4.88 3.40
C TRP A 139 15.44 -6.22 4.11
N GLU A 140 16.01 -6.30 5.31
CA GLU A 140 15.97 -7.51 6.14
C GLU A 140 14.54 -7.90 6.49
N ARG A 141 13.75 -6.94 7.00
CA ARG A 141 12.37 -7.19 7.44
C ARG A 141 11.46 -7.57 6.26
N ILE A 142 11.58 -6.87 5.14
CA ILE A 142 10.87 -7.15 3.89
C ILE A 142 11.24 -8.53 3.36
N THR A 143 12.53 -8.87 3.31
CA THR A 143 12.98 -10.19 2.83
C THR A 143 12.43 -11.30 3.72
N TYR A 144 12.56 -11.16 5.05
CA TYR A 144 12.04 -12.12 6.02
C TYR A 144 10.53 -12.35 5.86
N PHE A 145 9.78 -11.29 5.58
CA PHE A 145 8.34 -11.33 5.32
C PHE A 145 8.04 -12.10 4.04
N LEU A 146 8.62 -11.67 2.91
CA LEU A 146 8.29 -12.19 1.59
C LEU A 146 8.62 -13.67 1.48
N GLU A 147 9.78 -14.10 1.99
CA GLU A 147 10.20 -15.52 1.98
C GLU A 147 9.22 -16.45 2.71
N ARG A 148 8.45 -15.93 3.68
CA ARG A 148 7.50 -16.71 4.48
C ARG A 148 6.06 -16.55 4.02
N VAL A 149 5.68 -15.36 3.58
CA VAL A 149 4.31 -15.02 3.21
C VAL A 149 3.99 -15.45 1.78
N ILE A 150 4.90 -15.24 0.83
CA ILE A 150 4.62 -15.54 -0.59
C ILE A 150 4.37 -17.03 -0.85
N PRO A 151 5.06 -18.00 -0.20
CA PRO A 151 4.71 -19.42 -0.35
C PRO A 151 3.29 -19.76 0.12
N VAL A 152 2.83 -19.18 1.24
CA VAL A 152 1.47 -19.35 1.75
C VAL A 152 0.47 -18.69 0.80
N ALA A 153 0.75 -17.46 0.36
CA ALA A 153 -0.07 -16.74 -0.59
C ALA A 153 -0.29 -17.56 -1.88
N ARG A 154 0.77 -18.23 -2.37
CA ARG A 154 0.69 -19.19 -3.48
C ARG A 154 -0.16 -20.42 -3.17
N GLU A 155 -0.01 -21.02 -1.99
CA GLU A 155 -0.78 -22.20 -1.57
C GLU A 155 -2.29 -21.94 -1.58
N TYR A 156 -2.71 -20.74 -1.15
CA TYR A 156 -4.11 -20.36 -1.04
C TYR A 156 -4.64 -19.53 -2.22
N ASP A 157 -3.83 -19.37 -3.27
CA ASP A 157 -4.15 -18.57 -4.46
C ASP A 157 -4.61 -17.14 -4.09
N VAL A 158 -3.79 -16.45 -3.30
CA VAL A 158 -3.97 -15.05 -2.87
C VAL A 158 -2.78 -14.23 -3.34
N ARG A 159 -3.02 -13.19 -4.12
CA ARG A 159 -1.99 -12.28 -4.62
C ARG A 159 -1.66 -11.22 -3.58
N MET A 160 -0.39 -11.10 -3.22
CA MET A 160 0.10 -10.07 -2.31
C MET A 160 0.46 -8.82 -3.10
N ALA A 161 -0.03 -7.66 -2.68
CA ALA A 161 0.10 -6.40 -3.42
C ALA A 161 0.70 -5.30 -2.53
N CYS A 162 2.01 -5.11 -2.62
CA CYS A 162 2.71 -4.05 -1.91
C CYS A 162 2.36 -2.67 -2.50
N HIS A 163 1.97 -1.74 -1.66
CA HIS A 163 1.82 -0.33 -2.05
C HIS A 163 3.15 0.41 -1.85
N PRO A 164 3.52 1.36 -2.73
CA PRO A 164 4.65 2.27 -2.51
C PRO A 164 4.54 3.03 -1.17
N TYR A 165 5.66 3.55 -0.65
CA TYR A 165 5.62 4.45 0.49
C TYR A 165 4.89 5.76 0.12
N ASP A 166 4.18 6.42 1.05
CA ASP A 166 3.45 7.67 0.76
C ASP A 166 3.82 8.80 1.75
N PRO A 167 4.56 9.84 1.32
CA PRO A 167 5.17 10.03 0.01
C PRO A 167 6.43 9.16 -0.15
N PRO A 168 6.73 8.64 -1.35
CA PRO A 168 7.92 7.84 -1.58
C PRO A 168 9.14 8.71 -1.88
N GLY A 169 10.33 8.10 -1.85
CA GLY A 169 11.58 8.80 -2.22
C GLY A 169 12.01 9.88 -1.21
N LEU A 170 11.49 9.86 0.02
CA LEU A 170 11.96 10.72 1.11
C LEU A 170 13.47 10.53 1.34
N PRO A 171 14.22 11.60 1.62
CA PRO A 171 15.66 11.48 1.81
C PRO A 171 15.98 10.56 3.00
N PHE A 172 17.09 9.82 2.90
CA PHE A 172 17.56 8.97 3.99
C PHE A 172 17.78 9.77 5.28
N GLY A 173 17.33 9.19 6.39
CA GLY A 173 17.26 9.81 7.71
C GLY A 173 16.05 10.70 7.96
N TYR A 174 15.13 10.89 7.00
CA TYR A 174 13.90 11.65 7.23
C TYR A 174 13.12 11.03 8.39
N GLN A 175 12.93 11.79 9.49
CA GLN A 175 12.35 11.28 10.74
C GLN A 175 12.96 9.95 11.23
N GLY A 176 14.26 9.76 11.00
CA GLY A 176 15.01 8.59 11.45
C GLY A 176 14.93 7.36 10.54
N ALA A 177 14.22 7.40 9.40
CA ALA A 177 14.07 6.26 8.52
C ALA A 177 14.74 6.44 7.15
N ASP A 178 15.33 5.35 6.66
CA ASP A 178 15.84 5.22 5.29
C ASP A 178 14.84 4.40 4.47
N ASN A 179 13.72 5.02 4.07
CA ASN A 179 12.58 4.36 3.44
C ASN A 179 12.98 3.38 2.33
N TRP A 180 12.29 2.24 2.27
CA TRP A 180 12.62 1.15 1.35
C TRP A 180 12.62 1.55 -0.13
N ASP A 181 11.81 2.55 -0.51
CA ASP A 181 11.70 3.06 -1.86
C ASP A 181 12.49 4.35 -2.15
N SER A 182 13.44 4.65 -1.28
CA SER A 182 14.41 5.74 -1.44
C SER A 182 15.80 5.22 -1.82
N PRO A 183 16.60 6.02 -2.56
CA PRO A 183 16.26 7.32 -3.15
C PRO A 183 15.58 7.20 -4.52
N SER A 184 15.37 5.99 -5.03
CA SER A 184 14.77 5.72 -6.34
C SER A 184 13.66 4.70 -6.22
N VAL A 185 12.43 5.15 -6.44
CA VAL A 185 11.22 4.30 -6.39
C VAL A 185 11.33 3.15 -7.39
N PHE A 186 11.81 3.42 -8.60
CA PHE A 186 11.86 2.38 -9.63
C PHE A 186 12.91 1.30 -9.32
N GLU A 187 14.09 1.69 -8.82
CA GLU A 187 15.13 0.71 -8.44
C GLU A 187 14.70 -0.11 -7.22
N ALA A 188 14.00 0.50 -6.27
CA ALA A 188 13.43 -0.22 -5.14
C ALA A 188 12.35 -1.22 -5.56
N ILE A 189 11.46 -0.84 -6.49
CA ILE A 189 10.45 -1.74 -7.07
C ILE A 189 11.13 -2.96 -7.72
N LYS A 190 12.17 -2.75 -8.53
CA LYS A 190 12.94 -3.84 -9.16
C LYS A 190 13.56 -4.77 -8.12
N ARG A 191 14.20 -4.19 -7.08
CA ARG A 191 14.79 -4.96 -5.97
C ARG A 191 13.73 -5.78 -5.25
N TYR A 192 12.60 -5.16 -4.90
CA TYR A 192 11.51 -5.78 -4.14
C TYR A 192 10.92 -6.99 -4.87
N GLU A 193 10.63 -6.82 -6.16
CA GLU A 193 10.10 -7.89 -7.01
C GLU A 193 11.06 -9.08 -7.09
N ALA A 194 12.36 -8.82 -7.13
CA ALA A 194 13.41 -9.83 -7.28
C ALA A 194 13.69 -10.65 -6.00
N ILE A 195 13.22 -10.21 -4.82
CA ILE A 195 13.45 -10.93 -3.55
C ILE A 195 12.82 -12.33 -3.60
N VAL A 196 11.55 -12.39 -4.05
CA VAL A 196 10.86 -13.66 -4.29
C VAL A 196 10.17 -13.56 -5.64
N ASP A 197 10.79 -14.18 -6.66
CA ASP A 197 10.19 -14.22 -7.99
C ASP A 197 9.00 -15.17 -8.02
N SER A 198 7.81 -14.59 -7.90
CA SER A 198 6.53 -15.29 -7.86
C SER A 198 5.43 -14.41 -8.46
N PRO A 199 4.42 -14.97 -9.15
CA PRO A 199 3.24 -14.22 -9.58
C PRO A 199 2.32 -13.82 -8.41
N TYR A 200 2.60 -14.31 -7.19
CA TYR A 200 1.90 -13.91 -5.97
C TYR A 200 2.60 -12.77 -5.23
N ASN A 201 3.80 -12.37 -5.67
CA ASN A 201 4.54 -11.21 -5.18
C ASN A 201 4.43 -10.07 -6.20
N GLY A 202 3.61 -9.08 -5.92
CA GLY A 202 3.39 -7.93 -6.81
C GLY A 202 2.98 -6.68 -6.05
N PHE A 203 2.38 -5.74 -6.78
CA PHE A 203 2.15 -4.39 -6.30
C PHE A 203 0.69 -3.97 -6.41
N GLN A 204 0.27 -3.19 -5.43
CA GLN A 204 -0.83 -2.26 -5.58
C GLN A 204 -0.22 -0.97 -6.13
N LEU A 205 -0.11 -0.88 -7.46
CA LEU A 205 0.52 0.25 -8.12
C LEU A 205 -0.35 1.50 -7.97
N CYS A 206 0.04 2.40 -7.08
CA CYS A 206 -0.60 3.70 -6.95
C CYS A 206 0.10 4.71 -7.83
N LEU A 207 -0.54 5.10 -8.93
CA LEU A 207 0.04 6.01 -9.91
C LEU A 207 0.38 7.37 -9.27
N GLY A 208 -0.53 7.89 -8.44
CA GLY A 208 -0.31 9.09 -7.65
C GLY A 208 0.92 8.98 -6.77
N THR A 209 0.93 8.01 -5.85
CA THR A 209 2.04 7.83 -4.91
C THR A 209 3.35 7.58 -5.65
N THR A 210 3.40 6.67 -6.63
CA THR A 210 4.62 6.46 -7.43
C THR A 210 5.07 7.76 -8.09
N GLY A 211 4.15 8.52 -8.69
CA GLY A 211 4.42 9.84 -9.27
C GLY A 211 5.01 10.85 -8.28
N GLU A 212 4.57 10.85 -7.02
CA GLU A 212 5.11 11.72 -5.96
C GLU A 212 6.60 11.50 -5.69
N GLY A 213 7.14 10.33 -6.04
CA GLY A 213 8.57 10.00 -5.91
C GLY A 213 9.38 10.20 -7.18
N LEU A 214 8.78 10.69 -8.27
CA LEU A 214 9.45 10.88 -9.55
C LEU A 214 9.81 12.35 -9.77
N LYS A 215 10.97 12.61 -10.39
CA LYS A 215 11.40 13.97 -10.69
C LYS A 215 10.56 14.57 -11.82
N ASN A 216 10.19 13.74 -12.78
CA ASN A 216 9.32 14.07 -13.89
C ASN A 216 8.27 12.97 -14.08
N PRO A 217 7.18 12.99 -13.28
CA PRO A 217 6.17 11.94 -13.30
C PRO A 217 5.53 11.75 -14.69
N LYS A 218 5.41 12.84 -15.46
CA LYS A 218 4.87 12.84 -16.83
C LYS A 218 5.60 11.87 -17.77
N THR A 219 6.91 11.70 -17.60
CA THR A 219 7.72 10.85 -18.48
C THR A 219 8.19 9.57 -17.80
N GLU A 220 8.27 9.56 -16.48
CA GLU A 220 8.87 8.46 -15.71
C GLU A 220 7.84 7.42 -15.22
N ILE A 221 6.54 7.75 -15.16
CA ILE A 221 5.53 6.80 -14.65
C ILE A 221 5.28 5.63 -15.62
N LEU A 222 5.16 5.91 -16.92
CA LEU A 222 4.84 4.89 -17.93
C LEU A 222 5.90 3.78 -18.01
N PRO A 223 7.22 4.06 -18.00
CA PRO A 223 8.23 3.01 -17.91
C PRO A 223 8.06 2.06 -16.71
N ILE A 224 7.63 2.58 -15.56
CA ILE A 224 7.38 1.76 -14.36
C ILE A 224 6.14 0.89 -14.56
N VAL A 225 5.06 1.46 -15.10
CA VAL A 225 3.83 0.74 -15.45
C VAL A 225 4.12 -0.38 -16.44
N GLN A 226 4.88 -0.10 -17.51
CA GLN A 226 5.27 -1.08 -18.52
C GLN A 226 6.11 -2.20 -17.91
N TYR A 227 7.16 -1.86 -17.15
CA TYR A 227 8.01 -2.84 -16.49
C TYR A 227 7.21 -3.80 -15.60
N LEU A 228 6.30 -3.27 -14.76
CA LEU A 228 5.50 -4.11 -13.87
C LEU A 228 4.39 -4.87 -14.63
N GLY A 229 3.78 -4.24 -15.62
CA GLY A 229 2.69 -4.81 -16.42
C GLY A 229 3.14 -5.99 -17.26
N GLU A 230 4.25 -5.85 -17.99
CA GLU A 230 4.84 -6.92 -18.82
C GLU A 230 5.26 -8.14 -18.00
N ARG A 231 5.53 -7.94 -16.71
CA ARG A 231 5.95 -8.99 -15.77
C ARG A 231 4.78 -9.57 -14.96
N GLY A 232 3.55 -9.08 -15.18
CA GLY A 232 2.35 -9.52 -14.46
C GLY A 232 2.38 -9.18 -12.97
N LYS A 233 3.10 -8.12 -12.58
CA LYS A 233 3.33 -7.76 -11.17
C LYS A 233 2.37 -6.67 -10.66
N ILE A 234 1.44 -6.19 -11.48
CA ILE A 234 0.40 -5.25 -11.06
C ILE A 234 -0.85 -6.05 -10.65
N HIS A 235 -1.13 -6.12 -9.35
CA HIS A 235 -2.29 -6.84 -8.81
C HIS A 235 -3.49 -5.94 -8.59
N GLN A 236 -3.25 -4.67 -8.31
CA GLN A 236 -4.28 -3.65 -8.14
C GLN A 236 -3.69 -2.29 -8.54
N ILE A 237 -4.52 -1.38 -9.03
CA ILE A 237 -4.11 -0.01 -9.36
C ILE A 237 -4.92 0.99 -8.55
N HIS A 238 -4.24 1.97 -7.97
CA HIS A 238 -4.87 3.21 -7.54
C HIS A 238 -4.62 4.28 -8.62
N MET A 239 -5.71 4.71 -9.26
CA MET A 239 -5.67 5.76 -10.28
C MET A 239 -6.03 7.09 -9.64
N ARG A 240 -5.00 7.89 -9.37
CA ARG A 240 -5.12 9.30 -8.97
C ARG A 240 -3.94 10.06 -9.57
N ASN A 241 -4.07 11.37 -9.68
CA ASN A 241 -3.07 12.22 -10.32
C ASN A 241 -2.54 13.26 -9.33
N ILE A 242 -1.38 13.84 -9.64
CA ILE A 242 -0.73 14.87 -8.85
C ILE A 242 -0.26 16.01 -9.74
N ARG A 243 -0.05 17.18 -9.14
CA ARG A 243 0.79 18.24 -9.71
C ARG A 243 2.11 18.28 -8.95
N GLY A 244 3.23 18.43 -9.66
CA GLY A 244 4.57 18.41 -9.04
C GLY A 244 5.22 17.04 -9.18
N GLY A 245 5.97 16.62 -8.16
CA GLY A 245 6.71 15.35 -8.14
C GLY A 245 7.54 15.21 -6.87
N LEU A 246 8.72 14.62 -7.00
CA LEU A 246 9.64 14.34 -5.90
C LEU A 246 9.83 15.56 -5.00
N HIS A 247 9.48 15.39 -3.72
CA HIS A 247 9.61 16.37 -2.63
C HIS A 247 8.69 17.59 -2.68
N ASP A 248 7.88 17.77 -3.72
CA ASP A 248 6.93 18.89 -3.83
C ASP A 248 5.76 18.51 -4.76
N PHE A 249 4.60 18.22 -4.18
CA PHE A 249 3.40 17.89 -4.95
C PHE A 249 2.09 18.29 -4.26
N ASP A 250 1.04 18.40 -5.06
CA ASP A 250 -0.36 18.52 -4.63
C ASP A 250 -1.19 17.39 -5.26
N GLU A 251 -2.10 16.81 -4.47
CA GLU A 251 -3.12 15.88 -4.93
C GLU A 251 -4.25 16.64 -5.60
N VAL A 252 -4.38 16.48 -6.92
CA VAL A 252 -5.32 17.23 -7.75
C VAL A 252 -6.39 16.30 -8.33
N PHE A 253 -7.39 16.87 -9.00
CA PHE A 253 -8.32 16.04 -9.76
C PHE A 253 -7.58 15.20 -10.82
N PRO A 254 -8.08 14.00 -11.16
CA PRO A 254 -7.39 13.12 -12.12
C PRO A 254 -7.06 13.80 -13.46
N ASP A 255 -7.91 14.72 -13.93
CA ASP A 255 -7.79 15.48 -15.17
C ASP A 255 -6.91 16.75 -15.06
N GLU A 256 -6.37 17.06 -13.88
CA GLU A 256 -5.57 18.27 -13.64
C GLU A 256 -4.10 18.00 -13.31
N GLY A 257 -3.72 16.72 -13.21
CA GLY A 257 -2.36 16.35 -12.86
C GLY A 257 -1.43 16.25 -14.06
N VAL A 258 -0.18 15.91 -13.78
CA VAL A 258 0.92 15.91 -14.77
C VAL A 258 1.07 14.60 -15.53
N MET A 259 0.44 13.52 -15.04
CA MET A 259 0.47 12.19 -15.67
C MET A 259 -0.73 12.03 -16.61
N ASP A 260 -0.51 11.41 -17.76
CA ASP A 260 -1.50 11.10 -18.81
C ASP A 260 -1.79 9.59 -18.82
#